data_AF-A0A929C903-F1
#
_entry.id   AF-A0A929C903-F1
#
_cell.length_a   1.000
_cell.length_b   1.000
_cell.length_c   1.000
_cell.angle_alpha   90.00
_cell.angle_beta   90.00
_cell.angle_gamma   90.00
#
_symmetry.space_group_name_H-M   'P 1'
#
loop_
_entity.id
_entity.type
_entity.pdbx_description
1 polymer ?
#
loop_
_entity_poly.entity_id
_entity_poly.type
_entity_poly.pdbx_seq_one_letter_code
_entity_poly.pdbx_strand_id
1 'polypeptide(L)'
;YRETALTDATLPNDKFREFTLWDDLETRGSGFNFKFGLIFRAADWIRLGAAIHTPTYYTNLTDEWNTSIKSEFDDGFNEVRSSPYGIFDYDLTTPLRAIGSIAFIIGQYGLISADYEYVNYSEARLRSKSYSFFNENDNINAKYTSTVNIRVGTEWRYDRFRFRGGYAFYGSPFKSGINDGKQNLYSLGLGFREKYYFIDFAWVLTKSSEDYYLYGTQDIVVNPVKNDFANNNFLLTLGLRF
;
A
#
# COMPACT_ATOMS: atom_id res chain seq x y z
N TYR A 1 9.34 16.28 -6.42
CA TYR A 1 9.93 15.55 -7.56
C TYR A 1 10.92 16.47 -8.27
N ARG A 2 12.08 15.97 -8.71
CA ARG A 2 13.07 16.77 -9.45
C ARG A 2 13.51 15.94 -10.65
N GLU A 3 13.50 16.57 -11.82
CA GLU A 3 13.95 15.96 -13.07
C GLU A 3 14.92 16.92 -13.74
N THR A 4 15.99 16.35 -14.31
CA THR A 4 17.06 17.10 -14.97
C THR A 4 17.04 16.73 -16.43
N ALA A 5 17.22 17.71 -17.31
CA ALA A 5 17.31 17.47 -18.74
C ALA A 5 18.44 16.47 -19.02
N LEU A 6 18.17 15.51 -19.90
CA LEU A 6 19.23 14.70 -20.50
C LEU A 6 20.05 15.65 -21.38
N THR A 7 21.38 15.66 -21.18
CA THR A 7 22.31 16.35 -22.09
C THR A 7 22.41 15.54 -23.38
N ASP A 8 21.35 15.54 -24.19
CA ASP A 8 21.33 14.87 -25.48
C ASP A 8 21.79 15.86 -26.56
N ALA A 9 22.81 15.47 -27.34
CA ALA A 9 23.48 16.32 -28.32
C ALA A 9 22.62 16.68 -29.54
N THR A 10 21.34 16.33 -29.52
CA THR A 10 20.38 16.40 -30.63
C THR A 10 19.43 17.60 -30.56
N LEU A 11 19.43 18.37 -29.46
CA LEU A 11 18.64 19.61 -29.31
C LEU A 11 19.58 20.83 -29.17
N PRO A 12 20.09 21.42 -30.28
CA PRO A 12 21.20 22.37 -30.25
C PRO A 12 20.89 23.75 -29.64
N ASN A 13 19.71 23.93 -29.04
CA ASN A 13 19.23 25.18 -28.44
C ASN A 13 18.36 24.93 -27.20
N ASP A 14 18.36 23.71 -26.65
CA ASP A 14 17.63 23.49 -25.40
C ASP A 14 18.42 24.14 -24.25
N LYS A 15 17.83 25.20 -23.68
CA LYS A 15 18.37 25.90 -22.53
C LYS A 15 17.79 25.37 -21.23
N PHE A 16 16.85 24.44 -21.29
CA PHE A 16 16.21 23.88 -20.11
C PHE A 16 17.21 22.99 -19.38
N ARG A 17 17.48 23.30 -18.11
CA ARG A 17 18.42 22.54 -17.28
C ARG A 17 17.70 21.53 -16.41
N GLU A 18 16.73 22.00 -15.65
CA GLU A 18 16.00 21.17 -14.70
C GLU A 18 14.67 21.79 -14.30
N PHE A 19 13.75 20.94 -13.86
CA PHE A 19 12.57 21.39 -13.15
C PHE A 19 12.45 20.65 -11.82
N THR A 20 11.98 21.38 -10.81
CA THR A 20 11.58 20.83 -9.53
C THR A 20 10.09 21.08 -9.34
N LEU A 21 9.34 20.00 -9.15
CA LEU A 21 7.92 19.99 -8.85
C LEU A 21 7.72 19.72 -7.36
N TRP A 22 6.96 20.59 -6.69
CA TRP A 22 6.47 20.39 -5.34
C TRP A 22 4.95 20.25 -5.40
N ASP A 23 4.47 19.06 -5.06
CA ASP A 23 3.04 18.80 -4.88
C ASP A 23 2.77 18.68 -3.38
N ASP A 24 1.89 19.55 -2.88
CA ASP A 24 1.34 19.46 -1.53
C ASP A 24 -0.11 19.02 -1.66
N LEU A 25 -0.45 17.90 -1.02
CA LEU A 25 -1.79 17.36 -0.93
C LEU A 25 -2.03 16.91 0.50
N GLU A 26 -3.04 17.50 1.14
CA GLU A 26 -3.52 17.09 2.44
C GLU A 26 -4.96 16.56 2.32
N THR A 27 -5.18 15.31 2.72
CA THR A 27 -6.50 14.71 2.80
C THR A 27 -6.91 14.55 4.26
N ARG A 28 -8.03 15.14 4.66
CA ARG A 28 -8.59 15.01 6.01
C ARG A 28 -9.97 14.37 5.94
N GLY A 29 -10.29 13.48 6.87
CA GLY A 29 -11.66 12.96 6.97
C GLY A 29 -11.81 11.93 8.08
N SER A 30 -13.02 11.37 8.18
CA SER A 30 -13.37 10.36 9.18
C SER A 30 -13.88 9.11 8.50
N GLY A 31 -13.58 7.94 9.06
CA GLY A 31 -14.08 6.67 8.54
C GLY A 31 -14.42 5.67 9.63
N PHE A 32 -15.41 4.83 9.36
CA PHE A 32 -15.81 3.75 10.26
C PHE A 32 -15.89 2.40 9.52
N ASN A 33 -15.57 1.32 10.22
CA ASN A 33 -15.79 -0.06 9.77
C ASN A 33 -16.09 -0.97 10.97
N PHE A 34 -16.61 -2.16 10.67
CA PHE A 34 -16.82 -3.23 11.63
C PHE A 34 -16.06 -4.48 11.20
N LYS A 35 -15.54 -5.22 12.17
CA LYS A 35 -14.79 -6.46 11.93
C LYS A 35 -15.32 -7.54 12.86
N PHE A 36 -15.70 -8.66 12.27
CA PHE A 36 -16.22 -9.81 12.99
C PHE A 36 -15.35 -11.02 12.68
N GLY A 37 -14.94 -11.75 13.72
CA GLY A 37 -14.10 -12.93 13.57
C GLY A 37 -14.48 -14.01 14.58
N LEU A 38 -14.36 -15.26 14.15
CA LEU A 38 -14.57 -16.46 14.95
C LEU A 38 -13.34 -17.36 14.83
N ILE A 39 -12.92 -17.95 15.95
CA ILE A 39 -11.88 -18.97 15.98
C ILE A 39 -12.46 -20.24 16.60
N PHE A 40 -12.43 -21.33 15.85
CA PHE A 40 -12.81 -22.66 16.29
C PHE A 40 -11.56 -23.50 16.58
N ARG A 41 -11.51 -24.11 17.77
CA ARG A 41 -10.44 -25.05 18.15
C ARG A 41 -10.89 -26.46 17.80
N ALA A 42 -10.51 -26.94 16.61
CA ALA A 42 -10.88 -28.28 16.14
C ALA A 42 -10.14 -29.39 16.92
N ALA A 43 -8.94 -29.07 17.40
CA ALA A 43 -8.14 -29.87 18.33
C ALA A 43 -7.24 -28.92 19.15
N ASP A 44 -6.59 -29.41 20.21
CA ASP A 44 -5.67 -28.58 21.01
C ASP A 44 -4.56 -27.94 20.14
N TRP A 45 -4.14 -28.67 19.11
CA TRP A 45 -3.10 -28.28 18.15
C TRP A 45 -3.65 -27.67 16.85
N ILE A 46 -4.98 -27.58 16.62
CA ILE A 46 -5.57 -26.99 15.41
C ILE A 46 -6.52 -25.85 15.76
N ARG A 47 -6.30 -24.69 15.14
CA ARG A 47 -7.22 -23.53 15.15
C ARG A 47 -7.66 -23.24 13.72
N LEU A 48 -8.96 -23.07 13.54
CA LEU A 48 -9.60 -22.60 12.30
C LEU A 48 -10.20 -21.23 12.58
N GLY A 49 -9.90 -20.25 11.75
CA GLY A 49 -10.39 -18.89 11.86
C GLY A 49 -11.22 -18.50 10.64
N ALA A 50 -12.26 -17.71 10.86
CA ALA A 50 -12.97 -17.01 9.80
C ALA A 50 -13.24 -15.58 10.26
N ALA A 51 -13.04 -14.61 9.38
CA ALA A 51 -13.34 -13.21 9.67
C ALA A 51 -13.90 -12.48 8.45
N ILE A 52 -14.75 -11.50 8.71
CA ILE A 52 -15.28 -10.56 7.72
C ILE A 52 -15.01 -9.16 8.23
N HIS A 53 -14.40 -8.34 7.39
CA HIS A 53 -14.24 -6.91 7.61
C HIS A 53 -15.20 -6.19 6.66
N THR A 54 -16.13 -5.42 7.21
CA THR A 54 -17.02 -4.60 6.38
C THR A 54 -16.22 -3.57 5.60
N PRO A 55 -16.79 -3.02 4.51
CA PRO A 55 -16.32 -1.77 3.93
C PRO A 55 -16.01 -0.73 5.01
N THR A 56 -14.91 -0.01 4.84
CA THR A 56 -14.71 1.26 5.53
C THR A 56 -15.42 2.34 4.75
N TYR A 57 -16.35 3.02 5.41
CA TYR A 57 -17.06 4.18 4.89
C TYR A 57 -16.33 5.42 5.38
N TYR A 58 -15.55 6.03 4.50
CA TYR A 58 -14.99 7.35 4.73
C TYR A 58 -16.01 8.41 4.33
N THR A 59 -16.27 9.34 5.24
CA THR A 59 -17.24 10.43 5.07
C THR A 59 -16.54 11.76 5.28
N ASN A 60 -16.91 12.76 4.47
CA ASN A 60 -16.32 14.10 4.52
C ASN A 60 -14.79 14.04 4.39
N LEU A 61 -14.28 13.34 3.38
CA LEU A 61 -12.89 13.51 2.96
C LEU A 61 -12.76 14.86 2.26
N THR A 62 -11.88 15.71 2.77
CA THR A 62 -11.52 17.01 2.19
C THR A 62 -10.09 16.92 1.72
N ASP A 63 -9.90 16.99 0.41
CA ASP A 63 -8.59 17.14 -0.22
C ASP A 63 -8.30 18.63 -0.39
N GLU A 64 -7.14 19.07 0.10
CA GLU A 64 -6.58 20.39 -0.10
C GLU A 64 -5.26 20.22 -0.85
N TRP A 65 -5.08 20.88 -1.99
CA TRP A 65 -3.86 20.70 -2.78
C TRP A 65 -3.35 21.98 -3.43
N ASN A 66 -2.04 22.01 -3.65
CA ASN A 66 -1.35 23.01 -4.44
C ASN A 66 -0.09 22.40 -5.06
N THR A 67 0.18 22.78 -6.30
CA THR A 67 1.36 22.35 -7.04
C THR A 67 2.21 23.57 -7.37
N SER A 68 3.51 23.49 -7.14
CA SER A 68 4.48 24.51 -7.56
C SER A 68 5.58 23.90 -8.39
N ILE A 69 5.93 24.54 -9.49
CA ILE A 69 7.04 24.14 -10.36
C ILE A 69 8.07 25.25 -10.41
N LYS A 70 9.33 24.89 -10.25
CA LYS A 70 10.48 25.75 -10.55
C LYS A 70 11.22 25.17 -11.74
N SER A 71 11.41 25.97 -12.78
CA SER A 71 12.23 25.63 -13.94
C SER A 71 13.49 26.47 -13.93
N GLU A 72 14.63 25.83 -14.15
CA GLU A 72 15.94 26.46 -14.23
C GLU A 72 16.51 26.28 -15.64
N PHE A 73 17.10 27.33 -16.19
CA PHE A 73 17.66 27.35 -17.53
C PHE A 73 19.15 27.69 -17.49
N ASP A 74 19.90 27.23 -18.50
CA ASP A 74 21.36 27.37 -18.59
C ASP A 74 21.83 28.82 -18.79
N ASP A 75 20.95 29.71 -19.25
CA ASP A 75 21.22 31.15 -19.33
C ASP A 75 21.00 31.89 -17.99
N GLY A 76 20.74 31.15 -16.91
CA GLY A 76 20.52 31.68 -15.57
C GLY A 76 19.10 32.18 -15.32
N PHE A 77 18.20 32.08 -16.32
CA PHE A 77 16.78 32.33 -16.10
C PHE A 77 16.19 31.23 -15.20
N ASN A 78 15.43 31.65 -14.18
CA ASN A 78 14.70 30.75 -13.31
C ASN A 78 13.27 31.26 -13.18
N GLU A 79 12.31 30.36 -13.29
CA GLU A 79 10.89 30.69 -13.19
C GLU A 79 10.21 29.78 -12.19
N VAL A 80 9.38 30.38 -11.32
CA VAL A 80 8.52 29.65 -10.40
C VAL A 80 7.07 29.94 -10.78
N ARG A 81 6.26 28.89 -10.88
CA ARG A 81 4.82 28.96 -11.07
C ARG A 81 4.14 28.07 -10.05
N SER A 82 3.05 28.57 -9.49
CA SER A 82 2.19 27.80 -8.58
C SER A 82 0.80 27.70 -9.17
N SER A 83 0.16 26.55 -8.99
CA SER A 83 -1.25 26.39 -9.30
C SER A 83 -2.10 27.21 -8.31
N PRO A 84 -3.36 27.49 -8.64
CA PRO A 84 -4.33 27.87 -7.63
C PRO A 84 -4.43 26.78 -6.56
N TYR A 85 -4.76 27.18 -5.34
CA TYR A 85 -5.09 26.25 -4.28
C TYR A 85 -6.45 25.59 -4.56
N GLY A 86 -6.47 24.27 -4.56
CA GLY A 86 -7.67 23.46 -4.79
C GLY A 86 -8.20 22.86 -3.48
N ILE A 87 -9.52 22.78 -3.38
CA ILE A 87 -10.21 22.06 -2.30
C ILE A 87 -11.36 21.24 -2.86
N PHE A 88 -11.51 20.00 -2.42
CA PHE A 88 -12.59 19.13 -2.88
C PHE A 88 -13.05 18.14 -1.80
N ASP A 89 -14.38 18.07 -1.62
CA ASP A 89 -15.01 17.16 -0.66
C ASP A 89 -15.61 15.93 -1.35
N TYR A 90 -15.35 14.74 -0.81
CA TYR A 90 -15.87 13.47 -1.28
C TYR A 90 -15.98 12.42 -0.16
N ASP A 91 -16.61 11.31 -0.48
CA ASP A 91 -16.73 10.12 0.34
C ASP A 91 -16.11 8.93 -0.42
N LEU A 92 -15.55 7.98 0.33
CA LEU A 92 -14.97 6.75 -0.22
C LEU A 92 -15.51 5.53 0.53
N THR A 93 -16.06 4.57 -0.21
CA THR A 93 -16.33 3.22 0.30
C THR A 93 -15.26 2.26 -0.20
N THR A 94 -14.54 1.66 0.75
CA THR A 94 -13.55 0.62 0.45
C THR A 94 -14.20 -0.76 0.30
N PRO A 95 -13.55 -1.72 -0.39
CA PRO A 95 -14.06 -3.07 -0.52
C PRO A 95 -14.22 -3.84 0.80
N LEU A 96 -15.17 -4.76 0.83
CA LEU A 96 -15.27 -5.79 1.88
C LEU A 96 -14.08 -6.76 1.80
N ARG A 97 -13.67 -7.31 2.96
CA ARG A 97 -12.66 -8.37 3.01
C ARG A 97 -13.17 -9.59 3.77
N ALA A 98 -12.96 -10.78 3.20
CA ALA A 98 -13.27 -12.06 3.82
C ALA A 98 -11.98 -12.84 4.04
N ILE A 99 -11.79 -13.40 5.23
CA ILE A 99 -10.53 -14.04 5.64
C ILE A 99 -10.84 -15.42 6.20
N GLY A 100 -10.13 -16.43 5.70
CA GLY A 100 -10.05 -17.77 6.29
C GLY A 100 -8.65 -18.01 6.82
N SER A 101 -8.53 -18.60 8.00
CA SER A 101 -7.25 -18.83 8.67
C SER A 101 -7.16 -20.26 9.19
N ILE A 102 -5.96 -20.83 9.15
CA ILE A 102 -5.63 -22.08 9.82
C ILE A 102 -4.31 -21.92 10.57
N ALA A 103 -4.25 -22.45 11.79
CA ALA A 103 -3.02 -22.47 12.58
C ALA A 103 -2.84 -23.81 13.29
N PHE A 104 -1.60 -24.30 13.24
CA PHE A 104 -1.13 -25.47 13.94
C PHE A 104 -0.26 -25.06 15.12
N ILE A 105 -0.66 -25.44 16.33
CA ILE A 105 0.10 -25.17 17.56
C ILE A 105 0.96 -26.37 17.92
N ILE A 106 2.25 -26.13 18.10
CA ILE A 106 3.27 -27.15 18.35
C ILE A 106 3.63 -27.08 19.83
N GLY A 107 2.72 -27.59 20.67
CA GLY A 107 2.85 -27.58 22.13
C GLY A 107 3.20 -26.18 22.67
N GLN A 108 4.26 -26.13 23.49
CA GLN A 108 4.82 -24.88 24.01
C GLN A 108 5.91 -24.26 23.12
N TYR A 109 6.32 -24.96 22.06
CA TYR A 109 7.48 -24.62 21.24
C TYR A 109 7.16 -23.60 20.16
N GLY A 110 5.92 -23.53 19.66
CA GLY A 110 5.63 -22.62 18.57
C GLY A 110 4.30 -22.85 17.86
N LEU A 111 4.19 -22.24 16.68
CA LEU A 111 3.07 -22.38 15.78
C LEU A 111 3.46 -22.14 14.32
N ILE A 112 2.63 -22.67 13.42
CA ILE A 112 2.63 -22.34 11.99
C ILE A 112 1.20 -21.93 11.63
N SER A 113 1.04 -20.87 10.85
CA SER A 113 -0.27 -20.38 10.43
C SER A 113 -0.29 -19.97 8.97
N ALA A 114 -1.46 -20.07 8.37
CA ALA A 114 -1.75 -19.56 7.04
C ALA A 114 -3.10 -18.83 7.02
N ASP A 115 -3.14 -17.69 6.34
CA ASP A 115 -4.34 -16.92 6.06
C ASP A 115 -4.57 -16.82 4.56
N TYR A 116 -5.84 -16.87 4.19
CA TYR A 116 -6.35 -16.58 2.85
C TYR A 116 -7.36 -15.44 2.97
N GLU A 117 -7.06 -14.31 2.33
CA GLU A 117 -7.93 -13.13 2.32
C GLU A 117 -8.40 -12.84 0.90
N TYR A 118 -9.72 -12.75 0.73
CA TYR A 118 -10.37 -12.33 -0.50
C TYR A 118 -10.87 -10.90 -0.38
N VAL A 119 -10.66 -10.11 -1.42
CA VAL A 119 -11.10 -8.71 -1.52
C VAL A 119 -11.47 -8.37 -2.96
N ASN A 120 -12.55 -7.60 -3.17
CA ASN A 120 -12.99 -7.17 -4.50
C ASN A 120 -12.80 -5.67 -4.71
N TYR A 121 -11.68 -5.25 -5.32
CA TYR A 121 -11.39 -3.83 -5.54
C TYR A 121 -12.35 -3.14 -6.50
N SER A 122 -13.02 -3.89 -7.39
CA SER A 122 -14.03 -3.35 -8.32
C SER A 122 -15.29 -2.81 -7.64
N GLU A 123 -15.48 -3.09 -6.34
CA GLU A 123 -16.59 -2.60 -5.52
C GLU A 123 -16.27 -1.30 -4.78
N ALA A 124 -15.05 -0.78 -4.88
CA ALA A 124 -14.74 0.53 -4.33
C ALA A 124 -15.59 1.62 -4.99
N ARG A 125 -16.04 2.61 -4.24
CA ARG A 125 -16.92 3.68 -4.76
C ARG A 125 -16.54 5.04 -4.19
N LEU A 126 -16.46 6.03 -5.08
CA LEU A 126 -16.37 7.45 -4.76
C LEU A 126 -17.75 8.10 -4.85
N ARG A 127 -18.04 9.04 -3.97
CA ARG A 127 -19.27 9.85 -3.99
C ARG A 127 -18.95 11.28 -3.58
N SER A 128 -19.71 12.26 -4.05
CA SER A 128 -19.68 13.62 -3.54
C SER A 128 -21.06 14.26 -3.73
N LYS A 129 -21.30 15.38 -3.05
CA LYS A 129 -22.48 16.22 -3.27
C LYS A 129 -22.37 17.06 -4.54
N SER A 130 -21.14 17.44 -4.92
CA SER A 130 -20.88 18.35 -6.04
C SER A 130 -20.52 17.63 -7.34
N TYR A 131 -20.12 16.36 -7.26
CA TYR A 131 -19.70 15.55 -8.42
C TYR A 131 -20.14 14.09 -8.29
N SER A 132 -20.63 13.51 -9.40
CA SER A 132 -21.23 12.17 -9.39
C SER A 132 -20.21 11.02 -9.37
N PHE A 133 -18.96 11.27 -9.77
CA PHE A 133 -17.94 10.23 -9.97
C PHE A 133 -18.36 9.09 -10.88
N PHE A 134 -19.28 9.32 -11.83
CA PHE A 134 -19.80 8.25 -12.69
C PHE A 134 -18.66 7.59 -13.50
N ASN A 135 -17.86 8.40 -14.20
CA ASN A 135 -16.77 7.89 -15.04
C ASN A 135 -15.66 7.23 -14.21
N GLU A 136 -15.35 7.78 -13.04
CA GLU A 136 -14.33 7.26 -12.13
C GLU A 136 -14.76 5.93 -11.52
N ASN A 137 -16.02 5.81 -11.11
CA ASN A 137 -16.58 4.55 -10.60
C ASN A 137 -16.67 3.48 -11.69
N ASP A 138 -17.01 3.87 -12.93
CA ASP A 138 -16.97 2.98 -14.09
C ASP A 138 -15.53 2.54 -14.40
N ASN A 139 -14.57 3.47 -14.34
CA ASN A 139 -13.15 3.14 -14.46
C ASN A 139 -12.68 2.20 -13.34
N ILE A 140 -13.14 2.41 -12.10
CA ILE A 140 -12.83 1.51 -10.99
C ILE A 140 -13.34 0.10 -11.31
N ASN A 141 -14.59 -0.03 -11.76
CA ASN A 141 -15.17 -1.32 -12.11
C ASN A 141 -14.50 -1.97 -13.33
N ALA A 142 -14.11 -1.15 -14.32
CA ALA A 142 -13.48 -1.60 -15.55
C ALA A 142 -12.03 -2.04 -15.33
N LYS A 143 -11.28 -1.36 -14.46
CA LYS A 143 -9.83 -1.55 -14.28
C LYS A 143 -9.45 -2.44 -13.09
N TYR A 144 -10.24 -2.45 -12.02
CA TYR A 144 -9.95 -3.28 -10.84
C TYR A 144 -10.70 -4.61 -10.85
N THR A 145 -10.19 -5.58 -10.12
CA THR A 145 -10.73 -6.94 -9.99
C THR A 145 -10.67 -7.43 -8.56
N SER A 146 -11.23 -8.61 -8.31
CA SER A 146 -10.99 -9.33 -7.08
C SER A 146 -9.61 -9.96 -7.06
N THR A 147 -9.05 -10.01 -5.86
CA THR A 147 -7.72 -10.56 -5.61
C THR A 147 -7.69 -11.35 -4.31
N VAL A 148 -6.65 -12.16 -4.20
CA VAL A 148 -6.37 -13.02 -3.07
C VAL A 148 -5.04 -12.62 -2.48
N ASN A 149 -5.04 -12.44 -1.16
CA ASN A 149 -3.84 -12.23 -0.37
C ASN A 149 -3.60 -13.48 0.48
N ILE A 150 -2.39 -14.02 0.41
CA ILE A 150 -1.98 -15.22 1.15
C ILE A 150 -0.90 -14.82 2.13
N ARG A 151 -1.03 -15.22 3.39
CA ARG A 151 -0.01 -14.98 4.42
C ARG A 151 0.33 -16.30 5.08
N VAL A 152 1.61 -16.62 5.20
CA VAL A 152 2.10 -17.79 5.93
C VAL A 152 3.12 -17.32 6.94
N GLY A 153 3.02 -17.81 8.16
CA GLY A 153 3.88 -17.39 9.26
C GLY A 153 4.19 -18.51 10.23
N THR A 154 5.29 -18.35 10.96
CA THR A 154 5.66 -19.25 12.03
C THR A 154 6.28 -18.49 13.19
N GLU A 155 6.00 -18.94 14.41
CA GLU A 155 6.65 -18.47 15.63
C GLU A 155 7.26 -19.67 16.35
N TRP A 156 8.52 -19.56 16.76
CA TRP A 156 9.24 -20.56 17.55
C TRP A 156 9.77 -19.95 18.84
N ARG A 157 9.73 -20.73 19.90
CA ARG A 157 10.09 -20.34 21.25
C ARG A 157 11.22 -21.22 21.74
N TYR A 158 12.31 -20.58 22.15
CA TYR A 158 13.43 -21.26 22.77
C TYR A 158 13.90 -20.44 23.98
N ASP A 159 13.62 -20.95 25.18
CA ASP A 159 13.84 -20.24 26.45
C ASP A 159 13.27 -18.81 26.42
N ARG A 160 14.12 -17.78 26.52
CA ARG A 160 13.76 -16.36 26.49
C ARG A 160 13.62 -15.81 25.07
N PHE A 161 14.08 -16.55 24.07
CA PHE A 161 14.08 -16.13 22.68
C PHE A 161 12.80 -16.54 21.95
N ARG A 162 12.36 -15.67 21.05
CA ARG A 162 11.22 -15.86 20.16
C ARG A 162 11.68 -15.59 18.74
N PHE A 163 11.58 -16.56 17.87
CA PHE A 163 11.93 -16.43 16.46
C PHE A 163 10.66 -16.40 15.64
N ARG A 164 10.54 -15.44 14.73
CA ARG A 164 9.41 -15.31 13.82
C ARG A 164 9.90 -15.27 12.40
N GLY A 165 9.17 -15.94 11.52
CA GLY A 165 9.41 -15.91 10.08
C GLY A 165 8.08 -15.89 9.36
N GLY A 166 8.00 -15.19 8.24
CA GLY A 166 6.78 -15.13 7.47
C GLY A 166 7.00 -14.74 6.01
N TYR A 167 6.00 -15.07 5.22
CA TYR A 167 5.87 -14.69 3.83
C TYR A 167 4.43 -14.24 3.58
N ALA A 168 4.26 -13.13 2.88
CA ALA A 168 2.96 -12.68 2.41
C ALA A 168 3.01 -12.36 0.92
N PHE A 169 2.01 -12.85 0.20
CA PHE A 169 1.74 -12.51 -1.18
C PHE A 169 0.44 -11.73 -1.25
N TYR A 170 0.50 -10.53 -1.83
CA TYR A 170 -0.67 -9.72 -2.15
C TYR A 170 -0.85 -9.72 -3.66
N GLY A 171 -1.97 -10.26 -4.13
CA GLY A 171 -2.26 -10.30 -5.56
C GLY A 171 -2.63 -8.92 -6.11
N SER A 172 -2.53 -8.76 -7.43
CA SER A 172 -2.86 -7.51 -8.10
C SER A 172 -4.31 -7.10 -7.88
N PRO A 173 -4.59 -5.84 -7.51
CA PRO A 173 -5.95 -5.34 -7.55
C PRO A 173 -6.42 -5.04 -8.99
N PHE A 174 -5.51 -4.99 -9.98
CA PHE A 174 -5.80 -4.59 -11.35
C PHE A 174 -6.16 -5.78 -12.24
N LYS A 175 -7.01 -5.55 -13.26
CA LYS A 175 -7.20 -6.50 -14.35
C LYS A 175 -5.92 -6.62 -15.18
N SER A 176 -5.77 -7.77 -15.84
CA SER A 176 -4.58 -8.10 -16.64
C SER A 176 -4.28 -7.02 -17.69
N GLY A 177 -2.99 -6.73 -17.88
CA GLY A 177 -2.50 -5.77 -18.88
C GLY A 177 -2.59 -4.29 -18.47
N ILE A 178 -2.99 -4.00 -17.24
CA ILE A 178 -3.03 -2.63 -16.71
C ILE A 178 -1.81 -2.33 -15.84
N ASN A 179 -1.59 -3.16 -14.81
CA ASN A 179 -0.44 -3.06 -13.92
C ASN A 179 -0.28 -4.38 -13.15
N ASP A 180 0.94 -4.79 -12.84
CA ASP A 180 1.15 -5.98 -12.02
C ASP A 180 0.66 -5.74 -10.59
N GLY A 181 1.02 -4.64 -9.92
CA GLY A 181 0.52 -4.26 -8.58
C GLY A 181 0.67 -5.33 -7.48
N LYS A 182 1.36 -6.44 -7.75
CA LYS A 182 1.60 -7.55 -6.82
C LYS A 182 2.67 -7.17 -5.83
N GLN A 183 2.55 -7.68 -4.60
CA GLN A 183 3.55 -7.47 -3.57
C GLN A 183 3.95 -8.80 -2.92
N ASN A 184 5.25 -8.98 -2.74
CA ASN A 184 5.84 -10.09 -2.02
C ASN A 184 6.54 -9.54 -0.78
N LEU A 185 6.13 -9.97 0.40
CA LEU A 185 6.71 -9.55 1.67
C LEU A 185 7.39 -10.73 2.32
N TYR A 186 8.64 -10.55 2.73
CA TYR A 186 9.41 -11.50 3.51
C TYR A 186 9.67 -10.88 4.87
N SER A 187 9.41 -11.61 5.94
CA SER A 187 9.60 -11.09 7.30
C SER A 187 10.39 -12.05 8.17
N LEU A 188 11.27 -11.46 8.99
CA LEU A 188 12.01 -12.13 10.05
C LEU A 188 11.86 -11.32 11.33
N GLY A 189 11.82 -12.00 12.47
CA GLY A 189 11.73 -11.36 13.76
C GLY A 189 12.48 -12.12 14.85
N LEU A 190 13.09 -11.37 15.75
CA LEU A 190 13.77 -11.88 16.93
C LEU A 190 13.25 -11.12 18.15
N GLY A 191 12.67 -11.86 19.08
CA GLY A 191 12.23 -11.37 20.37
C GLY A 191 13.07 -11.95 21.50
N PHE A 192 13.38 -11.13 22.48
CA PHE A 192 13.92 -11.51 23.77
C PHE A 192 12.92 -11.11 24.85
N ARG A 193 12.49 -12.06 25.68
CA ARG A 193 11.49 -11.84 26.72
C ARG A 193 12.03 -12.28 28.07
N GLU A 194 12.05 -11.33 28.99
CA GLU A 194 12.33 -11.55 30.40
C GLU A 194 11.13 -11.18 31.28
N LYS A 195 11.22 -11.49 32.59
CA LYS A 195 10.14 -11.22 33.54
C LYS A 195 9.67 -9.76 33.53
N TYR A 196 10.62 -8.81 33.51
CA TYR A 196 10.35 -7.38 33.67
C TYR A 196 10.43 -6.59 32.37
N TYR A 197 10.93 -7.17 31.28
CA TYR A 197 11.06 -6.45 30.02
C TYR A 197 11.05 -7.39 28.83
N PHE A 198 10.75 -6.84 27.66
CA PHE A 198 10.95 -7.51 26.39
C PHE A 198 11.50 -6.57 25.33
N ILE A 199 12.25 -7.14 24.40
CA ILE A 199 12.79 -6.47 23.23
C ILE A 199 12.39 -7.30 22.02
N ASP A 200 11.73 -6.70 21.04
CA ASP A 200 11.39 -7.37 19.78
C ASP A 200 11.98 -6.56 18.63
N PHE A 201 12.75 -7.23 17.77
CA PHE A 201 13.24 -6.70 16.50
C PHE A 201 12.52 -7.41 15.35
N ALA A 202 12.13 -6.66 14.33
CA ALA A 202 11.55 -7.18 13.11
C ALA A 202 12.15 -6.53 11.88
N TRP A 203 12.36 -7.32 10.85
CA TRP A 203 12.73 -6.88 9.51
C TRP A 203 11.69 -7.37 8.51
N VAL A 204 11.24 -6.47 7.63
CA VAL A 204 10.32 -6.79 6.55
C VAL A 204 10.88 -6.25 5.24
N LEU A 205 11.06 -7.14 4.26
CA LEU A 205 11.40 -6.81 2.89
C LEU A 205 10.15 -6.89 2.02
N THR A 206 9.70 -5.76 1.48
CA THR A 206 8.60 -5.68 0.52
C THR A 206 9.18 -5.54 -0.89
N LYS A 207 8.83 -6.46 -1.78
CA LYS A 207 9.13 -6.38 -3.22
C LYS A 207 7.85 -6.18 -4.00
N SER A 208 7.83 -5.18 -4.89
CA SER A 208 6.70 -4.90 -5.77
C SER A 208 7.17 -4.47 -7.14
N SER A 209 6.38 -4.77 -8.17
CA SER A 209 6.55 -4.27 -9.52
C SER A 209 5.38 -3.36 -9.86
N GLU A 210 5.66 -2.25 -10.53
CA GLU A 210 4.66 -1.31 -11.01
C GLU A 210 4.96 -0.94 -12.46
N ASP A 211 3.90 -0.93 -13.28
CA ASP A 211 3.95 -0.34 -14.62
C ASP A 211 3.60 1.14 -14.51
N TYR A 212 4.61 2.00 -14.68
CA TYR A 212 4.46 3.45 -14.62
C TYR A 212 4.23 4.03 -16.01
N TYR A 213 3.18 4.82 -16.16
CA TYR A 213 2.84 5.50 -17.41
C TYR A 213 3.18 6.99 -17.28
N LEU A 214 4.11 7.48 -18.10
CA LEU A 214 4.34 8.92 -18.25
C LEU A 214 3.10 9.54 -18.92
N TYR A 215 2.76 10.80 -18.62
CA TYR A 215 1.56 11.50 -19.08
C TYR A 215 1.21 11.17 -20.55
N GLY A 216 0.02 10.60 -20.77
CA GLY A 216 -0.54 10.38 -22.11
C GLY A 216 -1.58 11.46 -22.45
N THR A 217 -1.59 11.92 -23.70
CA THR A 217 -2.70 12.69 -24.26
C THR A 217 -3.66 11.74 -24.99
N GLN A 218 -4.85 12.22 -25.42
CA GLN A 218 -5.83 11.38 -26.13
C GLN A 218 -5.24 10.67 -27.37
N ASP A 219 -4.18 11.22 -27.95
CA ASP A 219 -3.57 10.74 -29.19
C ASP A 219 -2.24 9.98 -28.99
N ILE A 220 -1.72 9.91 -27.75
CA ILE A 220 -0.42 9.28 -27.47
C ILE A 220 -0.59 8.15 -26.47
N VAL A 221 -0.49 6.91 -26.99
CA VAL A 221 -0.36 5.71 -26.17
C VAL A 221 1.10 5.60 -25.73
N VAL A 222 1.37 5.90 -24.46
CA VAL A 222 2.71 5.81 -23.88
C VAL A 222 2.96 4.38 -23.41
N ASN A 223 4.12 3.82 -23.80
CA ASN A 223 4.54 2.53 -23.26
C ASN A 223 4.87 2.68 -21.77
N PRO A 224 4.45 1.73 -20.92
CA PRO A 224 4.80 1.76 -19.52
C PRO A 224 6.31 1.53 -19.33
N VAL A 225 6.88 2.20 -18.33
CA VAL A 225 8.18 1.86 -17.76
C VAL A 225 7.93 0.94 -16.58
N LYS A 226 8.54 -0.24 -16.60
CA LYS A 226 8.44 -1.19 -15.49
C LYS A 226 9.42 -0.77 -14.38
N ASN A 227 8.87 -0.47 -13.22
CA ASN A 227 9.63 -0.15 -12.01
C ASN A 227 9.57 -1.31 -11.02
N ASP A 228 10.74 -1.79 -10.61
CA ASP A 228 10.88 -2.78 -9.55
C ASP A 228 11.34 -2.10 -8.26
N PHE A 229 10.55 -2.26 -7.19
CA PHE A 229 10.80 -1.67 -5.88
C PHE A 229 11.18 -2.74 -4.86
N ALA A 230 12.14 -2.41 -3.99
CA ALA A 230 12.50 -3.20 -2.83
C ALA A 230 12.62 -2.28 -1.60
N ASN A 231 11.66 -2.39 -0.68
CA ASN A 231 11.63 -1.59 0.55
C ASN A 231 11.99 -2.45 1.77
N ASN A 232 12.90 -1.96 2.61
CA ASN A 232 13.34 -2.61 3.84
C ASN A 232 12.84 -1.82 5.04
N ASN A 233 11.95 -2.41 5.83
CA ASN A 233 11.47 -1.84 7.07
C ASN A 233 12.09 -2.57 8.26
N PHE A 234 12.65 -1.80 9.19
CA PHE A 234 13.20 -2.29 10.44
C PHE A 234 12.40 -1.71 11.60
N LEU A 235 11.96 -2.56 12.52
CA LEU A 235 11.19 -2.16 13.70
C LEU A 235 11.88 -2.71 14.95
N LEU A 236 12.03 -1.85 15.96
CA LEU A 236 12.49 -2.21 17.28
C LEU A 236 11.45 -1.77 18.32
N THR A 237 11.06 -2.69 19.18
CA THR A 237 10.09 -2.46 20.26
C THR A 237 10.72 -2.82 21.59
N LEU A 238 10.64 -1.90 22.56
CA LEU A 238 11.02 -2.12 23.96
C LEU A 238 9.75 -2.04 24.82
N GLY A 239 9.54 -2.99 25.71
CA GLY A 239 8.46 -2.92 26.69
C GLY A 239 8.94 -3.29 28.09
N LEU A 240 8.45 -2.56 29.09
CA LEU A 240 8.69 -2.81 30.51
C LEU A 240 7.41 -3.35 31.16
N ARG A 241 7.54 -4.31 32.07
CA ARG A 241 6.45 -4.93 32.82
C ARG A 241 6.69 -4.67 34.31
N PHE A 242 5.71 -4.09 34.96
CA PHE A 242 5.67 -3.79 36.40
C PHE A 242 4.71 -4.73 37.12
#